data_AF-A0A3G8WYT8-F1
#
_entry.id   AF-A0A3G8WYT8-F1
#
_cell.length_a   1.000
_cell.length_b   1.000
_cell.length_c   1.000
_cell.angle_alpha   90.00
_cell.angle_beta   90.00
_cell.angle_gamma   90.00
#
_symmetry.space_group_name_H-M   'P 1'
#
loop_
_entity.id
_entity.type
_entity.pdbx_description
1 polymer ?
#
loop_
_entity_poly.entity_id
_entity_poly.type
_entity_poly.pdbx_seq_one_letter_code
_entity_poly.pdbx_strand_id
1 'polypeptide(L)' 'MGIKIRKEFNIKVNIPKITEFIGCNAKGIYYIENNFENTKAIRYLMYMRKKGLNVNKLLDMVNEKEESLKD' A
#
# COMPACT_ATOMS: atom_id res chain seq x y z
N MET A 1 -15.95 -9.60 -0.34
CA MET A 1 -14.97 -10.24 0.57
C MET A 1 -13.62 -9.71 0.15
N GLY A 2 -13.02 -8.80 0.93
CA GLY A 2 -11.81 -8.08 0.52
C GLY A 2 -10.55 -8.94 0.59
N ILE A 3 -9.52 -8.53 -0.15
CA ILE A 3 -8.21 -9.20 -0.17
C ILE A 3 -7.50 -8.93 1.15
N LYS A 4 -7.21 -9.98 1.90
CA LYS A 4 -6.42 -9.90 3.14
C LYS A 4 -4.94 -9.90 2.80
N ILE A 5 -4.44 -8.78 2.29
CA ILE A 5 -3.07 -8.61 1.78
C ILE A 5 -2.02 -9.17 2.76
N ARG A 6 -2.16 -8.91 4.07
CA ARG A 6 -1.19 -9.44 5.05
C ARG A 6 -1.15 -10.96 5.10
N LYS A 7 -2.30 -11.62 4.91
CA LYS A 7 -2.38 -13.10 4.88
C LYS A 7 -1.80 -13.64 3.58
N GLU A 8 -2.18 -13.05 2.46
CA GLU A 8 -1.73 -13.49 1.12
C GLU A 8 -0.20 -13.43 0.99
N PHE A 9 0.43 -12.39 1.53
CA PHE A 9 1.88 -12.21 1.44
C PHE A 9 2.64 -12.71 2.67
N ASN A 10 1.99 -13.46 3.58
CA ASN A 10 2.58 -13.96 4.82
C ASN A 10 3.37 -12.89 5.59
N ILE A 11 2.82 -11.68 5.67
CA ILE A 11 3.46 -10.54 6.34
C ILE A 11 3.41 -10.80 7.84
N LYS A 12 4.53 -11.28 8.41
CA LYS A 12 4.70 -11.52 9.85
C LYS A 12 4.96 -10.23 10.65
N VAL A 13 4.76 -9.06 10.03
CA VAL A 13 5.10 -7.76 10.64
C VAL A 13 4.10 -7.43 11.76
N ASN A 14 4.63 -6.87 12.85
CA ASN A 14 3.87 -6.41 14.00
C ASN A 14 2.87 -5.30 13.59
N ILE A 15 1.57 -5.49 13.88
CA ILE A 15 0.49 -4.54 13.53
C ILE A 15 0.84 -3.09 13.93
N PRO A 16 1.30 -2.82 15.18
CA PRO A 16 1.87 -1.55 15.61
C PRO A 16 2.80 -0.85 14.61
N LYS A 17 3.78 -1.57 14.03
CA LYS A 17 4.74 -0.98 13.08
C LYS A 17 4.05 -0.60 11.77
N ILE A 18 3.09 -1.41 11.33
CA ILE A 18 2.30 -1.11 10.13
C ILE A 18 1.41 0.10 10.38
N THR A 19 0.73 0.16 11.53
CA THR A 19 -0.12 1.30 11.89
C THR A 19 0.66 2.61 11.99
N GLU A 20 1.87 2.55 12.56
CA GLU A 20 2.78 3.69 12.66
C GLU A 20 3.22 4.16 11.28
N PHE A 21 3.70 3.24 10.43
CA PHE A 21 4.14 3.58 9.07
C PHE A 21 3.01 4.16 8.21
N ILE A 22 1.80 3.58 8.28
CA ILE A 22 0.65 4.05 7.50
C ILE A 22 0.01 5.31 8.12
N GLY A 23 0.31 5.62 9.39
CA GLY A 23 -0.35 6.69 10.13
C GLY A 23 -1.84 6.42 10.41
N CYS A 24 -2.20 5.17 10.68
CA CYS A 24 -3.58 4.78 10.97
C CYS A 24 -3.70 3.94 12.24
N ASN A 25 -4.91 3.75 12.77
CA ASN A 25 -5.14 2.80 13.87
C ASN A 25 -5.34 1.37 13.36
N ALA A 26 -5.35 0.38 14.27
CA ALA A 26 -5.50 -1.03 13.90
C ALA A 26 -6.79 -1.33 13.12
N LYS A 27 -7.89 -0.59 13.39
CA LYS A 27 -9.14 -0.72 12.62
C LYS A 27 -8.99 -0.21 11.18
N GLY A 28 -8.21 0.85 10.99
CA GLY A 28 -7.87 1.43 9.68
C GLY A 28 -7.19 0.40 8.77
N ILE A 29 -6.33 -0.44 9.32
CA ILE A 29 -5.69 -1.52 8.58
C ILE A 29 -6.72 -2.50 7.97
N TYR A 30 -7.69 -2.97 8.76
CA TYR A 30 -8.72 -3.88 8.26
C TYR A 30 -9.63 -3.19 7.23
N TYR A 31 -9.91 -1.90 7.42
CA TYR A 31 -10.66 -1.11 6.45
C TYR A 31 -9.92 -1.00 5.12
N ILE A 32 -8.61 -0.73 5.15
CA ILE A 32 -7.77 -0.67 3.95
C ILE A 32 -7.81 -2.00 3.21
N GLU A 33 -7.57 -3.13 3.88
CA GLU A 33 -7.63 -4.46 3.24
C GLU A 33 -9.00 -4.77 2.62
N ASN A 34 -10.09 -4.36 3.29
CA ASN A 34 -11.43 -4.61 2.79
C ASN A 34 -11.83 -3.70 1.61
N ASN A 35 -11.19 -2.54 1.45
CA ASN A 35 -11.53 -1.56 0.42
C ASN A 35 -10.41 -1.33 -0.61
N PHE A 36 -9.29 -2.03 -0.49
CA PHE A 36 -8.07 -1.80 -1.26
C PHE A 36 -8.32 -1.69 -2.76
N GLU A 37 -9.03 -2.67 -3.32
CA GLU A 37 -9.41 -2.78 -4.75
C GLU A 37 -10.38 -1.68 -5.24
N ASN A 38 -11.06 -1.01 -4.32
CA ASN A 38 -12.05 0.02 -4.63
C ASN A 38 -11.49 1.44 -4.59
N THR A 39 -10.27 1.62 -4.10
CA THR A 39 -9.63 2.94 -4.10
C THR A 39 -9.21 3.36 -5.51
N LYS A 40 -9.44 4.63 -5.86
CA LYS A 40 -9.06 5.20 -7.17
C LYS A 40 -7.55 5.04 -7.44
N ALA A 41 -6.73 5.22 -6.41
CA ALA A 41 -5.27 5.08 -6.51
C ALA A 41 -4.87 3.66 -6.93
N ILE A 42 -5.39 2.62 -6.28
CA ILE A 42 -5.08 1.23 -6.64
C ILE A 42 -5.58 0.90 -8.05
N ARG A 43 -6.79 1.35 -8.42
CA ARG A 43 -7.30 1.15 -9.79
C ARG A 43 -6.40 1.79 -10.85
N TYR A 44 -5.83 2.95 -10.55
CA TYR A 44 -4.86 3.63 -11.42
C TYR A 44 -3.55 2.84 -11.55
N LEU A 45 -2.98 2.37 -10.44
CA LEU A 45 -1.78 1.52 -10.45
C LEU A 45 -2.02 0.21 -11.24
N MET A 46 -3.19 -0.41 -11.07
CA MET A 46 -3.59 -1.60 -11.82
C MET A 46 -3.67 -1.33 -13.32
N TYR A 47 -4.24 -0.19 -13.73
CA TYR A 47 -4.28 0.21 -15.13
C TYR A 47 -2.88 0.39 -15.72
N MET A 48 -1.99 1.08 -15.01
CA MET A 48 -0.60 1.25 -15.45
C MET A 48 0.11 -0.08 -15.61
N ARG A 49 -0.04 -1.00 -14.64
CA ARG A 49 0.50 -2.36 -14.73
C ARG A 49 -0.03 -3.11 -15.94
N LYS A 50 -1.33 -3.02 -16.23
CA LYS A 50 -1.95 -3.64 -17.42
C LYS A 50 -1.41 -3.07 -18.75
N LYS A 51 -0.88 -1.85 -18.75
CA LYS A 51 -0.22 -1.22 -19.90
C LYS A 51 1.27 -1.54 -20.02
N GLY A 52 1.81 -2.40 -19.15
CA GLY A 52 3.22 -2.78 -19.15
C GLY A 52 4.15 -1.77 -18.49
N LEU A 53 3.62 -0.77 -17.77
CA LEU A 53 4.43 0.19 -17.04
C LEU A 53 5.00 -0.44 -15.76
N ASN A 54 6.22 -0.05 -15.41
CA ASN A 54 6.89 -0.49 -14.19
C ASN A 54 6.35 0.29 -12.98
N VAL A 55 5.31 -0.26 -12.34
CA VAL A 55 4.70 0.33 -11.13
C VAL A 55 5.67 0.35 -9.96
N ASN A 56 6.62 -0.60 -9.86
CA ASN A 56 7.60 -0.59 -8.78
C ASN A 56 8.48 0.64 -8.87
N LYS A 57 8.99 0.97 -10.07
CA LYS A 57 9.77 2.19 -10.30
C LYS A 57 9.01 3.46 -9.90
N LEU A 58 7.70 3.51 -10.15
CA LEU A 58 6.87 4.64 -9.72
C LEU A 58 6.81 4.75 -8.18
N LEU A 59 6.65 3.63 -7.48
CA LEU A 59 6.64 3.60 -6.02
C LEU A 59 8.00 3.96 -5.42
N ASP A 60 9.09 3.50 -6.03
CA ASP A 60 10.45 3.83 -5.62
C ASP A 60 10.68 5.35 -5.68
N MET A 61 10.27 6.01 -6.78
CA MET A 61 10.35 7.47 -6.93
C MET A 61 9.53 8.23 -5.87
N VAL A 62 8.41 7.68 -5.41
CA VAL A 62 7.61 8.29 -4.35
C VAL A 62 8.31 8.15 -3.00
N ASN A 63 8.89 6.97 -2.71
CA ASN A 63 9.63 6.73 -1.48
C ASN A 63 10.85 7.65 -1.37
N GLU A 64 11.65 7.76 -2.44
CA GLU A 64 12.82 8.67 -2.50
C GLU A 64 12.42 10.13 -2.24
N LYS A 65 11.25 10.54 -2.72
CA LYS A 65 10.72 11.89 -2.49
C LYS A 65 10.29 12.08 -1.03
N GLU A 66 9.70 11.08 -0.39
CA GLU A 66 9.35 11.17 1.04
C GLU A 66 10.59 11.19 1.94
N GLU A 67 11.64 10.45 1.59
CA GLU A 67 12.91 10.44 2.33
C GLU A 67 13.62 11.79 2.23
N SER A 68 13.71 12.37 1.02
CA SER A 68 14.33 13.68 0.82
C SER A 68 13.58 14.87 1.44
N LEU A 69 12.35 14.68 1.92
CA LEU A 69 11.59 15.68 2.67
C LEU A 69 11.78 15.58 4.19
N LYS A 70 12.48 14.54 4.66
CA LYS A 70 12.78 14.31 6.08
C LYS A 70 14.19 14.79 6.49
N ASP A 71 15.01 15.15 5.50
CA ASP A 71 16.33 15.78 5.65
C ASP A 71 16.23 17.32 5.56
#